data_AF-A0A9X5XIG3-F1
#
_entry.id   AF-A0A9X5XIG3-F1
#
_cell.length_a   1.000
_cell.length_b   1.000
_cell.length_c   1.000
_cell.angle_alpha   90.00
_cell.angle_beta   90.00
_cell.angle_gamma   90.00
#
_symmetry.space_group_name_H-M   'P 1'
#
loop_
_entity.id
_entity.type
_entity.pdbx_description
1 polymer ?
#
loop_
_entity_poly.entity_id
_entity_poly.type
_entity_poly.pdbx_seq_one_letter_code
_entity_poly.pdbx_strand_id
1 'polypeptide(L)'
;PNPVTDQVSTGSHVGVYSHPYDTPANKLGYTPLSNGDYLMIDCWVAGGQVGNAGDVWYRTWQVEYANGSSWATVTDPWWTFAPYVDGALYFHRNIVPPC
;
A
#
# COMPACT_ATOMS: atom_id res chain seq x y z
N PRO A 1 -8.16 8.88 10.94
CA PRO A 1 -7.89 7.63 11.69
C PRO A 1 -6.39 7.60 12.03
N ASN A 2 -6.00 6.98 13.15
CA ASN A 2 -4.57 6.80 13.43
C ASN A 2 -4.04 5.72 12.47
N PRO A 3 -2.94 5.99 11.72
CA PRO A 3 -2.35 4.98 10.87
C PRO A 3 -1.92 3.75 11.69
N VAL A 4 -2.11 2.57 11.11
CA VAL A 4 -1.63 1.30 11.64
C VAL A 4 -0.48 0.80 10.78
N THR A 5 0.50 0.17 11.40
CA THR A 5 1.57 -0.50 10.67
C THR A 5 1.05 -1.81 10.09
N ASP A 6 1.36 -2.03 8.82
CA ASP A 6 1.16 -3.28 8.11
C ASP A 6 2.49 -3.71 7.46
N GLN A 7 2.65 -5.01 7.25
CA GLN A 7 3.83 -5.60 6.63
C GLN A 7 3.45 -6.17 5.27
N VAL A 8 4.28 -5.90 4.28
CA VAL A 8 4.20 -6.60 2.99
C VAL A 8 4.46 -8.09 3.24
N SER A 9 3.41 -8.89 3.17
CA SER A 9 3.42 -10.31 3.50
C SER A 9 3.17 -11.21 2.28
N THR A 10 2.81 -10.63 1.12
CA THR A 10 2.73 -11.39 -0.14
C THR A 10 4.10 -11.54 -0.82
N GLY A 11 4.16 -12.41 -1.83
CA GLY A 11 5.34 -12.55 -2.70
C GLY A 11 5.42 -11.49 -3.81
N SER A 12 4.42 -10.62 -3.94
CA SER A 12 4.38 -9.57 -4.95
C SER A 12 5.13 -8.33 -4.47
N HIS A 13 5.76 -7.63 -5.41
CA HIS A 13 6.29 -6.30 -5.13
C HIS A 13 5.18 -5.25 -5.15
N VAL A 14 5.22 -4.32 -4.19
CA VAL A 14 4.20 -3.28 -4.04
C VAL A 14 4.71 -1.94 -4.57
N GLY A 15 3.99 -1.38 -5.53
CA GLY A 15 4.22 -0.01 -6.00
C GLY A 15 3.57 1.02 -5.07
N VAL A 16 4.12 2.24 -5.08
CA VAL A 16 3.61 3.38 -4.33
C VAL A 16 3.24 4.49 -5.32
N TYR A 17 2.01 4.97 -5.22
CA TYR A 17 1.38 5.82 -6.22
C TYR A 17 0.83 7.10 -5.60
N SER A 18 0.70 8.14 -6.42
CA SER A 18 0.12 9.43 -5.99
C SER A 18 -1.41 9.37 -5.88
N HIS A 19 -2.06 8.44 -6.57
CA HIS A 19 -3.52 8.27 -6.60
C HIS A 19 -3.86 6.77 -6.51
N PRO A 20 -5.06 6.40 -6.02
CA PRO A 20 -5.51 5.01 -6.12
C PRO A 20 -5.81 4.67 -7.58
N TYR A 21 -5.84 3.37 -7.90
CA TYR A 21 -6.20 2.87 -9.23
C TYR A 21 -5.23 3.26 -10.34
N ASP A 22 -4.05 3.71 -9.95
CA ASP A 22 -3.10 4.31 -10.86
C ASP A 22 -2.28 3.24 -11.59
N THR A 23 -1.67 3.63 -12.71
CA THR A 23 -0.87 2.74 -13.54
C THR A 23 0.61 2.78 -13.11
N PRO A 24 1.41 1.74 -13.42
CA PRO A 24 2.85 1.73 -13.16
C PRO A 24 3.61 2.96 -13.68
N ALA A 25 3.10 3.64 -14.71
CA ALA A 25 3.71 4.84 -15.27
C ALA A 25 3.70 6.05 -14.31
N ASN A 26 2.77 6.09 -13.36
CA ASN A 26 2.60 7.19 -12.40
C ASN A 26 3.11 6.81 -10.99
N LYS A 27 3.90 5.74 -10.90
CA LYS A 27 4.59 5.38 -9.67
C LYS A 27 5.53 6.52 -9.29
N LEU A 28 5.59 6.85 -8.01
CA LEU A 28 6.35 7.98 -7.46
C LEU A 28 7.89 7.82 -7.51
N GLY A 29 8.41 6.90 -8.33
CA GLY A 29 9.84 6.67 -8.51
C GLY A 29 10.55 5.90 -7.39
N TYR A 30 9.85 5.57 -6.29
CA TYR A 30 10.41 4.75 -5.21
C TYR A 30 10.68 3.31 -5.66
N THR A 31 11.66 2.66 -5.05
CA THR A 31 11.84 1.21 -5.14
C THR A 31 10.53 0.53 -4.73
N PRO A 32 10.07 -0.52 -5.45
CA PRO A 32 8.91 -1.28 -4.96
C PRO A 32 9.19 -1.87 -3.58
N LEU A 33 8.18 -1.90 -2.71
CA LEU A 33 8.28 -2.64 -1.45
C LEU A 33 8.29 -4.14 -1.75
N SER A 34 8.98 -4.88 -0.91
CA SER A 34 9.16 -6.34 -1.01
C SER A 34 8.67 -7.00 0.27
N ASN A 35 8.51 -8.32 0.22
CA ASN A 35 8.15 -9.10 1.41
C ASN A 35 9.07 -8.77 2.60
N GLY A 36 8.46 -8.44 3.74
CA GLY A 36 9.17 -8.04 4.95
C GLY A 36 9.18 -6.52 5.18
N ASP A 37 9.06 -5.71 4.13
CA ASP A 37 8.95 -4.24 4.25
C ASP A 37 7.65 -3.82 4.92
N TYR A 38 7.61 -2.60 5.45
CA TYR A 38 6.48 -2.09 6.22
C TYR A 38 5.88 -0.84 5.58
N LEU A 39 4.61 -0.62 5.88
CA LEU A 39 3.89 0.58 5.50
C LEU A 39 2.92 0.99 6.61
N MET A 40 2.60 2.28 6.68
CA MET A 40 1.56 2.80 7.56
C MET A 40 0.32 3.13 6.75
N ILE A 41 -0.80 2.51 7.11
CA ILE A 41 -2.08 2.63 6.43
C ILE A 41 -3.17 3.13 7.36
N ASP A 42 -4.12 3.93 6.87
CA ASP A 42 -5.20 4.46 7.71
C ASP A 42 -6.61 4.27 7.17
N CYS A 43 -6.77 4.07 5.86
CA CYS A 43 -8.05 3.74 5.24
C CYS A 43 -7.87 3.05 3.88
N TRP A 44 -8.97 2.54 3.31
CA TRP A 44 -8.99 1.86 2.02
C TRP A 44 -10.03 2.45 1.05
N VAL A 45 -9.80 2.27 -0.24
CA VAL A 45 -10.79 2.55 -1.31
C VAL A 45 -10.89 1.37 -2.28
N ALA A 46 -12.05 1.19 -2.92
CA ALA A 46 -12.29 0.13 -3.91
C ALA A 46 -12.49 0.66 -5.34
N GLY A 47 -11.81 0.02 -6.31
CA GLY A 47 -11.78 0.37 -7.73
C GLY A 47 -10.47 -0.03 -8.41
N GLY A 48 -10.32 0.30 -9.70
CA GLY A 48 -9.02 0.17 -10.40
C GLY A 48 -8.41 -1.21 -10.33
N GLN A 49 -9.14 -2.20 -10.83
CA GLN A 49 -8.78 -3.60 -10.78
C GLN A 49 -7.39 -3.84 -11.40
N VAL A 50 -6.50 -4.50 -10.67
CA VAL A 50 -5.18 -4.89 -11.22
C VAL A 50 -5.20 -6.36 -11.58
N GLY A 51 -5.44 -6.65 -12.86
CA GLY A 51 -5.62 -8.01 -13.35
C GLY A 51 -6.75 -8.73 -12.61
N ASN A 52 -6.46 -9.90 -12.04
CA ASN A 52 -7.40 -10.72 -11.28
C ASN A 52 -7.15 -10.67 -9.76
N ALA A 53 -6.29 -9.76 -9.29
CA ALA A 53 -5.87 -9.74 -7.89
C ALA A 53 -6.86 -9.04 -6.94
N GLY A 54 -7.74 -8.21 -7.46
CA GLY A 54 -8.72 -7.43 -6.69
C GLY A 54 -8.72 -5.95 -7.10
N ASP A 55 -9.40 -5.14 -6.31
CA ASP A 55 -9.67 -3.73 -6.57
C ASP A 55 -9.48 -2.85 -5.33
N VAL A 56 -8.80 -3.32 -4.29
CA VAL A 56 -8.63 -2.57 -3.04
C VAL A 56 -7.29 -1.85 -3.00
N TRP A 57 -7.29 -0.61 -2.56
CA TRP A 57 -6.11 0.24 -2.41
C TRP A 57 -6.04 0.83 -1.01
N TYR A 58 -4.86 0.78 -0.39
CA TYR A 58 -4.61 1.37 0.92
C TYR A 58 -3.98 2.76 0.79
N ARG A 59 -4.54 3.71 1.53
CA ARG A 59 -3.92 5.01 1.71
C ARG A 59 -2.72 4.85 2.62
N THR A 60 -1.56 5.22 2.12
CA THR A 60 -0.25 4.96 2.72
C THR A 60 0.43 6.28 3.10
N TRP A 61 0.86 6.39 4.36
CA TRP A 61 1.49 7.59 4.92
C TRP A 61 3.01 7.48 5.05
N GLN A 62 3.47 6.25 5.17
CA GLN A 62 4.88 5.95 5.34
C GLN A 62 5.15 4.57 4.76
N VAL A 63 6.35 4.42 4.20
CA VAL A 63 6.91 3.12 3.85
C VAL A 63 8.30 2.99 4.48
N GLU A 64 8.65 1.79 4.90
CA GLU A 64 9.91 1.47 5.56
C GLU A 64 10.48 0.17 4.97
N TYR A 65 11.72 0.22 4.50
CA TYR A 65 12.39 -0.94 3.93
C TYR A 65 13.09 -1.72 5.05
N ALA A 66 12.79 -3.01 5.17
CA ALA A 66 13.21 -3.87 6.29
C ALA A 66 14.73 -4.05 6.39
N ASN A 67 15.46 -3.77 5.32
CA ASN A 67 16.93 -3.74 5.29
C ASN A 67 17.53 -2.47 5.96
N GLY A 68 16.71 -1.61 6.57
CA GLY A 68 17.13 -0.38 7.25
C GLY A 68 17.63 0.70 6.28
N SER A 69 17.44 0.51 4.97
CA SER A 69 18.07 1.36 3.96
C SER A 69 17.38 2.70 3.76
N SER A 70 16.09 2.83 4.09
CA SER A 70 15.34 4.09 3.97
C SER A 70 13.94 3.97 4.62
N TRP A 71 13.40 5.11 5.03
CA TRP A 71 11.97 5.31 5.22
C TRP A 71 11.54 6.54 4.40
N ALA A 72 10.33 6.50 3.85
CA ALA A 72 9.75 7.66 3.20
C ALA A 72 8.40 7.96 3.85
N THR A 73 8.32 9.09 4.55
CA THR A 73 7.07 9.64 5.11
C THR A 73 6.61 10.78 4.23
N VAL A 74 5.30 10.88 4.03
CA VAL A 74 4.75 11.78 3.01
C VAL A 74 3.83 12.86 3.52
N THR A 75 3.88 13.98 2.79
CA THR A 75 3.04 15.15 2.99
C THR A 75 1.67 15.00 2.33
N ASP A 76 1.56 14.17 1.30
CA ASP A 76 0.33 13.89 0.55
C ASP A 76 0.01 12.40 0.62
N PRO A 77 -1.29 12.00 0.62
CA PRO A 77 -1.65 10.60 0.75
C PRO A 77 -1.18 9.80 -0.47
N TRP A 78 -0.31 8.83 -0.22
CA TRP A 78 0.06 7.83 -1.23
C TRP A 78 -0.91 6.68 -1.24
N TRP A 79 -0.78 5.83 -2.25
CA TRP A 79 -1.60 4.64 -2.42
C TRP A 79 -0.76 3.43 -2.73
N THR A 80 -1.10 2.31 -2.11
CA THR A 80 -0.53 0.99 -2.38
C THR A 80 -1.66 0.01 -2.71
N PHE A 81 -1.38 -0.94 -3.60
CA PHE A 81 -2.39 -1.92 -4.01
C PHE A 81 -2.49 -3.03 -2.95
N ALA A 82 -3.62 -3.06 -2.21
CA ALA A 82 -3.79 -3.87 -1.01
C ALA A 82 -3.59 -5.38 -1.25
N PRO A 83 -4.08 -5.98 -2.36
CA PRO A 83 -3.82 -7.39 -2.65
C PRO A 83 -2.34 -7.77 -2.74
N TYR A 84 -1.45 -6.82 -3.05
CA TYR A 84 0.00 -7.08 -3.08
C TYR A 84 0.68 -6.79 -1.74
N VAL A 85 0.04 -6.03 -0.85
CA VAL A 85 0.55 -5.78 0.50
C VAL A 85 0.35 -7.03 1.36
N ASP A 86 -0.89 -7.39 1.61
CA ASP A 86 -1.30 -8.41 2.59
C ASP A 86 -2.40 -9.33 2.07
N GLY A 87 -2.71 -9.26 0.77
CA GLY A 87 -3.89 -9.92 0.20
C GLY A 87 -5.20 -9.21 0.53
N ALA A 88 -5.16 -7.89 0.77
CA ALA A 88 -6.27 -7.07 1.24
C ALA A 88 -6.85 -7.51 2.61
N LEU A 89 -6.01 -8.07 3.47
CA LEU A 89 -6.41 -8.66 4.75
C LEU A 89 -7.01 -7.61 5.69
N TYR A 90 -6.42 -6.40 5.76
CA TYR A 90 -6.90 -5.33 6.63
C TYR A 90 -8.27 -4.79 6.18
N PHE A 91 -8.59 -4.91 4.89
CA PHE A 91 -9.91 -4.63 4.35
C PHE A 91 -10.89 -5.74 4.76
N HIS A 92 -10.55 -7.00 4.47
CA HIS A 92 -11.42 -8.15 4.78
C HIS A 92 -11.74 -8.28 6.27
N ARG A 93 -10.82 -7.84 7.15
CA ARG A 93 -10.98 -7.87 8.61
C ARG A 93 -11.53 -6.58 9.22
N ASN A 94 -11.85 -5.56 8.41
CA ASN A 94 -12.29 -4.24 8.88
C ASN A 94 -11.32 -3.59 9.90
N ILE A 95 -10.02 -3.75 9.69
CA ILE A 95 -8.98 -3.16 10.57
C ILE A 95 -8.85 -1.66 10.32
N VAL A 96 -8.97 -1.24 9.06
CA VAL A 96 -9.01 0.17 8.66
C VAL A 96 -10.35 0.49 7.98
N PRO A 97 -10.92 1.68 8.21
CA PRO A 97 -12.19 2.08 7.60
C PRO A 97 -12.04 2.42 6.10
N PRO A 98 -13.15 2.53 5.35
CA PRO A 98 -13.11 3.15 4.03
C PRO A 98 -12.68 4.63 4.11
N CYS A 99 -11.97 5.10 3.09
CA CYS A 99 -11.88 6.51 2.74
C CYS A 99 -13.10 6.88 1.85
#